data_AF-G7GCW8-F1
#
_entry.id   AF-G7GCW8-F1
#
_cell.length_a   1.000
_cell.length_b   1.000
_cell.length_c   1.000
_cell.angle_alpha   90.00
_cell.angle_beta   90.00
_cell.angle_gamma   90.00
#
_symmetry.space_group_name_H-M   'P 1'
#
loop_
_entity.id
_entity.type
_entity.pdbx_description
1 polymer ?
#
loop_
_entity_poly.entity_id
_entity_poly.type
_entity_poly.pdbx_seq_one_letter_code
_entity_poly.pdbx_strand_id
1 'polypeptide(L)'
;MKVGLFFGAGAEIGYGLPSGGKFAIDLFRQDPTPYKKKFREKLANVDIYSSYVGTWLPKDYDKKSIFAFGKNEFTSIIESSIQYKRTEIIKKLNDFDNEFTRACKQLGIEESFLKEKFSNDMGKDIGEVLYEHAIKINAKLTTDVKLFGAEYYSAALEIIRLKPNCADLRRYIIAFLQLLVGAYGQDVVQKLNEELFESAPDDLPIFDDIFGMFRLEFDRVGSTALDLLLNEKRIFNTTEEATLIDLFSAVTQQILENIFCSVLDYQKLIDDHFRYLFSPSTEWAKFTRMAIFMEIAHDYIVEQKPTDLPDDGYYHDVKKLLGSGMEVGVIGTSNYNNLFKEISDDLHMPSIDVFHLNGSTKDFYNPYKNEVIQIDDKDSHESKQILVPFMLTQSGLKPLTSVEMSRRYVELFDAYKDTDAIIAIGFGFNKDDSHINGLFRELIEKSDKKLFVITVDANETDKEVRKKLRLDTHLANVKVILVDPKTRAANEVMWFEEVSKQIG
;
A
#
# COMPACT_ATOMS: atom_id res chain seq x y z
N MET A 1 28.78 0.06 21.03
CA MET A 1 27.97 0.97 20.20
C MET A 1 26.55 0.45 20.24
N LYS A 2 25.61 1.31 20.59
CA LYS A 2 24.20 0.99 20.79
C LYS A 2 23.38 1.61 19.68
N VAL A 3 22.64 0.81 18.93
CA VAL A 3 21.82 1.27 17.80
C VAL A 3 20.34 1.05 18.05
N GLY A 4 19.51 1.95 17.54
CA GLY A 4 18.08 1.74 17.41
C GLY A 4 17.77 1.19 16.01
N LEU A 5 16.84 0.25 15.90
CA LEU A 5 16.38 -0.23 14.58
C LEU A 5 14.95 0.25 14.31
N PHE A 6 14.63 0.47 13.05
CA PHE A 6 13.25 0.72 12.60
C PHE A 6 12.92 -0.15 11.38
N PHE A 7 11.88 -0.99 11.49
CA PHE A 7 11.47 -1.87 10.38
C PHE A 7 10.23 -1.35 9.65
N GLY A 8 10.34 -1.33 8.32
CA GLY A 8 9.22 -1.11 7.42
C GLY A 8 8.78 -2.39 6.69
N ALA A 9 7.67 -2.30 5.96
CA ALA A 9 7.09 -3.43 5.24
C ALA A 9 8.07 -4.04 4.23
N GLY A 10 9.01 -3.25 3.68
CA GLY A 10 10.05 -3.74 2.78
C GLY A 10 10.99 -4.77 3.41
N ALA A 11 11.15 -4.77 4.75
CA ALA A 11 11.96 -5.75 5.46
C ALA A 11 11.29 -7.14 5.52
N GLU A 12 9.97 -7.18 5.37
CA GLU A 12 9.15 -8.40 5.46
C GLU A 12 8.89 -9.09 4.11
N ILE A 13 9.18 -8.41 3.00
CA ILE A 13 9.00 -8.99 1.64
C ILE A 13 9.81 -10.28 1.47
N GLY A 14 11.06 -10.29 2.00
CA GLY A 14 11.92 -11.48 1.95
C GLY A 14 11.37 -12.67 2.74
N TYR A 15 10.44 -12.41 3.67
CA TYR A 15 9.73 -13.44 4.44
C TYR A 15 8.46 -13.91 3.74
N GLY A 16 8.14 -13.45 2.53
CA GLY A 16 6.96 -13.88 1.78
C GLY A 16 5.67 -13.10 2.07
N LEU A 17 5.75 -12.03 2.88
CA LEU A 17 4.61 -11.14 3.13
C LEU A 17 4.34 -10.21 1.93
N PRO A 18 3.07 -9.90 1.61
CA PRO A 18 2.72 -9.13 0.43
C PRO A 18 3.10 -7.65 0.57
N SER A 19 3.26 -6.97 -0.58
CA SER A 19 3.37 -5.51 -0.60
C SER A 19 2.04 -4.84 -0.24
N GLY A 20 2.08 -3.58 0.23
CA GLY A 20 0.89 -2.85 0.68
C GLY A 20 -0.21 -2.68 -0.38
N GLY A 21 0.14 -2.55 -1.67
CA GLY A 21 -0.87 -2.46 -2.72
C GLY A 21 -1.43 -3.81 -3.15
N LYS A 22 -0.63 -4.90 -3.09
CA LYS A 22 -1.15 -6.25 -3.29
C LYS A 22 -2.14 -6.63 -2.19
N PHE A 23 -1.77 -6.28 -0.96
CA PHE A 23 -2.63 -6.36 0.21
C PHE A 23 -3.96 -5.62 0.01
N ALA A 24 -3.93 -4.37 -0.49
CA ALA A 24 -5.14 -3.59 -0.73
C ALA A 24 -6.11 -4.26 -1.72
N ILE A 25 -5.59 -4.78 -2.83
CA ILE A 25 -6.38 -5.48 -3.85
C ILE A 25 -7.05 -6.73 -3.25
N ASP A 26 -6.24 -7.55 -2.58
CA ASP A 26 -6.71 -8.83 -2.07
C ASP A 26 -7.71 -8.63 -0.90
N LEU A 27 -7.56 -7.55 -0.13
CA LEU A 27 -8.52 -7.11 0.88
C LEU A 27 -9.89 -6.73 0.27
N PHE A 28 -9.90 -5.98 -0.84
CA PHE A 28 -11.15 -5.59 -1.50
C PHE A 28 -11.88 -6.77 -2.17
N ARG A 29 -11.19 -7.90 -2.38
CA ARG A 29 -11.77 -9.13 -2.95
C ARG A 29 -12.38 -10.05 -1.88
N GLN A 30 -12.18 -9.78 -0.59
CA GLN A 30 -12.69 -10.63 0.49
C GLN A 30 -14.22 -10.62 0.58
N ASP A 31 -14.82 -11.77 0.88
CA ASP A 31 -16.25 -11.86 1.17
C ASP A 31 -16.53 -11.40 2.61
N PRO A 32 -17.30 -10.31 2.83
CA PRO A 32 -17.62 -9.84 4.16
C PRO A 32 -18.69 -10.68 4.88
N THR A 33 -19.35 -11.63 4.20
CA THR A 33 -20.50 -12.37 4.74
C THR A 33 -20.18 -13.16 6.02
N PRO A 34 -19.07 -13.91 6.12
CA PRO A 34 -18.69 -14.60 7.35
C PRO A 34 -18.45 -13.63 8.51
N TYR A 35 -17.82 -12.48 8.24
CA TYR A 35 -17.52 -11.44 9.22
C TYR A 35 -18.79 -10.78 9.75
N LYS A 36 -19.80 -10.54 8.90
CA LYS A 36 -21.11 -10.04 9.34
C LYS A 36 -21.80 -11.01 10.30
N LYS A 37 -21.69 -12.31 10.04
CA LYS A 37 -22.27 -13.35 10.91
C LYS A 37 -21.55 -13.38 12.26
N LYS A 38 -20.21 -13.43 12.28
CA LYS A 38 -19.41 -13.35 13.51
C LYS A 38 -19.72 -12.07 14.31
N PHE A 39 -19.88 -10.93 13.63
CA PHE A 39 -20.24 -9.68 14.29
C PHE A 39 -21.63 -9.74 14.93
N ARG A 40 -22.63 -10.36 14.27
CA ARG A 40 -23.96 -10.59 14.86
C ARG A 40 -23.88 -11.41 16.14
N GLU A 41 -23.06 -12.46 16.15
CA GLU A 41 -22.84 -13.30 17.33
C GLU A 41 -22.20 -12.49 18.46
N LYS A 42 -21.19 -11.65 18.16
CA LYS A 42 -20.61 -10.72 19.14
C LYS A 42 -21.64 -9.77 19.75
N LEU A 43 -22.55 -9.21 18.94
CA LEU A 43 -23.62 -8.32 19.41
C LEU A 43 -24.59 -9.01 20.38
N ALA A 44 -24.87 -10.30 20.16
CA ALA A 44 -25.76 -11.08 21.01
C ALA A 44 -25.18 -11.32 22.42
N ASN A 45 -23.86 -11.26 22.57
CA ASN A 45 -23.16 -11.47 23.84
C ASN A 45 -23.00 -10.20 24.67
N VAL A 46 -23.40 -9.03 24.15
CA VAL A 46 -23.34 -7.76 24.88
C VAL A 46 -24.45 -7.71 25.93
N ASP A 47 -24.10 -7.26 27.14
CA ASP A 47 -25.08 -7.08 28.23
C ASP A 47 -26.07 -5.95 27.92
N ILE A 48 -27.32 -6.34 27.61
CA ILE A 48 -28.42 -5.44 27.23
C ILE A 48 -28.80 -4.45 28.33
N TYR A 49 -28.47 -4.72 29.60
CA TYR A 49 -28.77 -3.85 30.73
C TYR A 49 -27.63 -2.88 31.05
N SER A 50 -26.50 -2.98 30.34
CA SER A 50 -25.34 -2.13 30.57
C SER A 50 -25.57 -0.68 30.13
N SER A 51 -24.94 0.26 30.83
CA SER A 51 -24.90 1.66 30.38
C SER A 51 -24.30 1.80 28.99
N TYR A 52 -23.35 0.94 28.63
CA TYR A 52 -22.76 0.88 27.30
C TYR A 52 -23.84 0.70 26.22
N VAL A 53 -24.69 -0.32 26.33
CA VAL A 53 -25.79 -0.52 25.37
C VAL A 53 -26.77 0.65 25.39
N GLY A 54 -27.18 1.09 26.59
CA GLY A 54 -28.21 2.12 26.74
C GLY A 54 -27.84 3.48 26.17
N THR A 55 -26.55 3.85 26.13
CA THR A 55 -26.10 5.17 25.69
C THR A 55 -25.30 5.16 24.39
N TRP A 56 -24.57 4.09 24.11
CA TRP A 56 -23.63 4.04 22.99
C TRP A 56 -24.21 3.37 21.75
N LEU A 57 -24.90 2.26 21.93
CA LEU A 57 -25.48 1.51 20.82
C LEU A 57 -26.85 2.07 20.43
N PRO A 58 -27.26 1.93 19.16
CA PRO A 58 -28.59 2.34 18.75
C PRO A 58 -29.67 1.43 19.37
N LYS A 59 -30.91 1.93 19.46
CA LYS A 59 -32.06 1.07 19.79
C LYS A 59 -32.16 -0.11 18.81
N ASP A 60 -32.48 -1.29 19.34
CA ASP A 60 -32.60 -2.55 18.58
C ASP A 60 -31.34 -2.92 17.78
N TYR A 61 -30.14 -2.56 18.28
CA TYR A 61 -28.86 -2.83 17.61
C TYR A 61 -28.68 -4.30 17.19
N ASP A 62 -29.21 -5.22 18.00
CA ASP A 62 -29.18 -6.67 17.80
C ASP A 62 -29.96 -7.11 16.55
N LYS A 63 -30.98 -6.36 16.15
CA LYS A 63 -31.84 -6.63 14.98
C LYS A 63 -31.49 -5.80 13.75
N LYS A 64 -30.75 -4.68 13.92
CA LYS A 64 -30.38 -3.81 12.80
C LYS A 64 -29.51 -4.53 11.77
N SER A 65 -29.64 -4.17 10.49
CA SER A 65 -28.77 -4.67 9.43
C SER A 65 -27.30 -4.35 9.71
N ILE A 66 -26.40 -5.29 9.41
CA ILE A 66 -24.94 -5.09 9.49
C ILE A 66 -24.44 -4.83 8.07
N PHE A 67 -23.74 -3.72 7.90
CA PHE A 67 -23.25 -3.27 6.60
C PHE A 67 -21.75 -3.56 6.49
N ALA A 68 -21.28 -3.78 5.28
CA ALA A 68 -19.86 -3.87 4.93
C ALA A 68 -19.63 -3.00 3.70
N PHE A 69 -18.38 -2.60 3.45
CA PHE A 69 -18.07 -1.89 2.21
C PHE A 69 -18.41 -2.78 1.02
N GLY A 70 -19.07 -2.18 0.03
CA GLY A 70 -19.43 -2.82 -1.21
C GLY A 70 -18.67 -2.23 -2.37
N LYS A 71 -19.02 -2.70 -3.58
CA LYS A 71 -18.40 -2.28 -4.83
C LYS A 71 -18.38 -0.76 -4.99
N ASN A 72 -19.49 -0.08 -4.69
CA ASN A 72 -19.62 1.37 -4.89
C ASN A 72 -18.67 2.17 -4.00
N GLU A 73 -18.51 1.76 -2.74
CA GLU A 73 -17.56 2.42 -1.83
C GLU A 73 -16.10 2.16 -2.26
N PHE A 74 -15.80 0.95 -2.74
CA PHE A 74 -14.48 0.65 -3.29
C PHE A 74 -14.19 1.44 -4.58
N THR A 75 -15.18 1.62 -5.45
CA THR A 75 -15.05 2.48 -6.64
C THR A 75 -14.52 3.87 -6.24
N SER A 76 -15.16 4.54 -5.29
CA SER A 76 -14.77 5.90 -4.89
C SER A 76 -13.35 6.00 -4.32
N ILE A 77 -12.87 4.99 -3.60
CA ILE A 77 -11.47 4.94 -3.14
C ILE A 77 -10.53 4.85 -4.34
N ILE A 78 -10.84 3.94 -5.26
CA ILE A 78 -10.00 3.66 -6.42
C ILE A 78 -9.95 4.87 -7.36
N GLU A 79 -11.06 5.57 -7.55
CA GLU A 79 -11.10 6.86 -8.25
C GLU A 79 -10.16 7.87 -7.59
N SER A 80 -10.23 7.99 -6.28
CA SER A 80 -9.35 8.89 -5.53
C SER A 80 -7.88 8.49 -5.67
N SER A 81 -7.57 7.20 -5.58
CA SER A 81 -6.23 6.66 -5.79
C SER A 81 -5.71 6.97 -7.19
N ILE A 82 -6.55 6.81 -8.23
CA ILE A 82 -6.22 7.18 -9.62
C ILE A 82 -5.94 8.68 -9.71
N GLN A 83 -6.77 9.54 -9.10
CA GLN A 83 -6.57 10.99 -9.11
C GLN A 83 -5.23 11.40 -8.48
N TYR A 84 -4.90 10.82 -7.32
CA TYR A 84 -3.70 11.15 -6.56
C TYR A 84 -2.41 10.53 -7.12
N LYS A 85 -2.50 9.35 -7.75
CA LYS A 85 -1.36 8.60 -8.28
C LYS A 85 -1.32 8.58 -9.82
N ARG A 86 -2.02 9.51 -10.49
CA ARG A 86 -2.11 9.61 -11.96
C ARG A 86 -0.76 9.60 -12.67
N THR A 87 0.24 10.25 -12.10
CA THR A 87 1.59 10.32 -12.68
C THR A 87 2.25 8.94 -12.75
N GLU A 88 2.01 8.09 -11.74
CA GLU A 88 2.52 6.71 -11.72
C GLU A 88 1.80 5.84 -12.77
N ILE A 89 0.48 6.03 -12.93
CA ILE A 89 -0.30 5.37 -14.00
C ILE A 89 0.26 5.74 -15.37
N ILE A 90 0.43 7.05 -15.63
CA ILE A 90 0.98 7.57 -16.89
C ILE A 90 2.37 6.99 -17.14
N LYS A 91 3.24 7.00 -16.13
CA LYS A 91 4.60 6.46 -16.22
C LYS A 91 4.59 4.99 -16.62
N LYS A 92 3.80 4.14 -15.94
CA LYS A 92 3.69 2.71 -16.24
C LYS A 92 3.11 2.44 -17.63
N LEU A 93 2.08 3.19 -18.04
CA LEU A 93 1.49 3.04 -19.37
C LEU A 93 2.43 3.53 -20.48
N ASN A 94 3.25 4.55 -20.24
CA ASN A 94 4.27 4.99 -21.19
C ASN A 94 5.49 4.07 -21.22
N ASP A 95 5.66 3.20 -20.21
CA ASP A 95 6.71 2.17 -20.10
C ASP A 95 6.15 0.75 -20.29
N PHE A 96 5.11 0.63 -21.14
CA PHE A 96 4.29 -0.58 -21.24
C PHE A 96 5.09 -1.83 -21.59
N ASP A 97 6.11 -1.73 -22.44
CA ASP A 97 6.90 -2.89 -22.86
C ASP A 97 7.72 -3.48 -21.70
N ASN A 98 8.29 -2.63 -20.84
CA ASN A 98 8.98 -3.08 -19.63
C ASN A 98 8.00 -3.70 -18.62
N GLU A 99 6.80 -3.13 -18.47
CA GLU A 99 5.74 -3.71 -17.64
C GLU A 99 5.28 -5.07 -18.20
N PHE A 100 5.25 -5.24 -19.53
CA PHE A 100 4.93 -6.51 -20.18
C PHE A 100 6.00 -7.58 -19.90
N THR A 101 7.28 -7.25 -20.09
CA THR A 101 8.40 -8.12 -19.71
C THR A 101 8.35 -8.51 -18.24
N ARG A 102 8.04 -7.55 -17.35
CA ARG A 102 7.92 -7.82 -15.91
C ARG A 102 6.78 -8.78 -15.60
N ALA A 103 5.63 -8.60 -16.25
CA ALA A 103 4.47 -9.47 -16.10
C ALA A 103 4.73 -10.89 -16.63
N CYS A 104 5.42 -11.04 -17.78
CA CYS A 104 5.86 -12.34 -18.28
C CYS A 104 6.71 -13.08 -17.25
N LYS A 105 7.71 -12.41 -16.66
CA LYS A 105 8.57 -13.00 -15.61
C LYS A 105 7.77 -13.43 -14.37
N GLN A 106 6.79 -12.65 -13.93
CA GLN A 106 5.92 -12.99 -12.80
C GLN A 106 5.04 -14.21 -13.08
N LEU A 107 4.64 -14.42 -14.33
CA LEU A 107 3.82 -15.55 -14.76
C LEU A 107 4.64 -16.77 -15.20
N GLY A 108 5.98 -16.67 -15.20
CA GLY A 108 6.86 -17.73 -15.71
C GLY A 108 6.77 -17.96 -17.21
N ILE A 109 6.39 -16.93 -17.98
CA ILE A 109 6.25 -16.99 -19.44
C ILE A 109 7.56 -16.51 -20.08
N GLU A 110 8.19 -17.38 -20.86
CA GLU A 110 9.35 -17.02 -21.69
C GLU A 110 8.92 -16.07 -22.84
N GLU A 111 9.58 -14.92 -22.95
CA GLU A 111 9.23 -13.93 -23.99
C GLU A 111 9.46 -14.45 -25.42
N SER A 112 10.48 -15.29 -25.60
CA SER A 112 10.78 -15.94 -26.88
C SER A 112 9.63 -16.82 -27.35
N PHE A 113 9.04 -17.60 -26.43
CA PHE A 113 7.88 -18.44 -26.71
C PHE A 113 6.66 -17.61 -27.13
N LEU A 114 6.39 -16.50 -26.44
CA LEU A 114 5.29 -15.60 -26.78
C LEU A 114 5.50 -14.94 -28.15
N LYS A 115 6.72 -14.48 -28.44
CA LYS A 115 7.09 -13.89 -29.74
C LYS A 115 6.92 -14.90 -30.88
N GLU A 116 7.43 -16.12 -30.72
CA GLU A 116 7.28 -17.19 -31.71
C GLU A 116 5.80 -17.49 -31.97
N LYS A 117 4.99 -17.61 -30.90
CA LYS A 117 3.56 -17.86 -31.01
C LYS A 117 2.85 -16.73 -31.74
N PHE A 118 3.21 -15.47 -31.46
CA PHE A 118 2.69 -14.31 -32.17
C PHE A 118 3.04 -14.37 -33.66
N SER A 119 4.30 -14.59 -34.01
CA SER A 119 4.75 -14.64 -35.41
C SER A 119 4.06 -15.77 -36.19
N ASN A 120 3.91 -16.94 -35.59
CA ASN A 120 3.20 -18.08 -36.19
C ASN A 120 1.71 -17.78 -36.41
N ASP A 121 1.05 -17.14 -35.45
CA ASP A 121 -0.40 -16.88 -35.52
C ASP A 121 -0.78 -15.66 -36.36
N MET A 122 0.11 -14.67 -36.44
CA MET A 122 -0.15 -13.35 -37.02
C MET A 122 0.60 -13.11 -38.33
N GLY A 123 1.59 -13.95 -38.66
CA GLY A 123 2.40 -13.86 -39.89
C GLY A 123 3.34 -12.66 -39.94
N LYS A 124 3.74 -12.13 -38.78
CA LYS A 124 4.61 -10.96 -38.61
C LYS A 124 5.18 -10.93 -37.20
N ASP A 125 6.34 -10.31 -37.03
CA ASP A 125 6.97 -10.18 -35.73
C ASP A 125 6.37 -9.04 -34.90
N ILE A 126 6.48 -9.15 -33.58
CA ILE A 126 6.16 -8.07 -32.64
C ILE A 126 7.09 -6.88 -32.96
N GLY A 127 6.53 -5.68 -33.04
CA GLY A 127 7.25 -4.45 -33.41
C GLY A 127 7.17 -4.07 -34.89
N GLU A 128 6.79 -5.00 -35.79
CA GLU A 128 6.63 -4.66 -37.22
C GLU A 128 5.44 -3.71 -37.49
N VAL A 129 4.40 -3.79 -36.66
CA VAL A 129 3.21 -2.94 -36.75
C VAL A 129 3.09 -2.13 -35.48
N LEU A 130 3.29 -0.81 -35.60
CA LEU A 130 3.11 0.15 -34.52
C LEU A 130 1.96 1.11 -34.83
N TYR A 131 1.22 1.50 -33.80
CA TYR A 131 0.07 2.38 -33.93
C TYR A 131 0.36 3.86 -33.62
N GLU A 132 1.61 4.23 -33.29
CA GLU A 132 2.02 5.58 -32.87
C GLU A 132 1.55 6.70 -33.81
N HIS A 133 1.67 6.49 -35.12
CA HIS A 133 1.27 7.49 -36.11
C HIS A 133 -0.20 7.39 -36.52
N ALA A 134 -0.82 6.22 -36.31
CA ALA A 134 -2.21 5.94 -36.67
C ALA A 134 -3.18 6.42 -35.58
N ILE A 135 -2.77 6.39 -34.32
CA ILE A 135 -3.57 6.82 -33.18
C ILE A 135 -2.92 8.04 -32.55
N LYS A 136 -3.62 9.17 -32.55
CA LYS A 136 -3.17 10.42 -31.92
C LYS A 136 -4.16 10.85 -30.85
N ILE A 137 -3.67 11.08 -29.64
CA ILE A 137 -4.45 11.73 -28.60
C ILE A 137 -4.55 13.23 -28.90
N ASN A 138 -5.67 13.83 -28.52
CA ASN A 138 -5.88 15.26 -28.68
C ASN A 138 -4.83 16.03 -27.87
N ALA A 139 -4.10 16.93 -28.52
CA ALA A 139 -3.03 17.71 -27.90
C ALA A 139 -3.50 18.57 -26.71
N LYS A 140 -4.80 18.88 -26.63
CA LYS A 140 -5.40 19.54 -25.45
C LYS A 140 -5.40 18.67 -24.20
N LEU A 141 -5.38 17.35 -24.37
CA LEU A 141 -5.28 16.38 -23.28
C LEU A 141 -3.80 16.17 -22.92
N THR A 142 -2.99 15.84 -23.93
CA THR A 142 -1.54 15.64 -23.79
C THR A 142 -0.88 15.48 -25.15
N THR A 143 0.41 15.79 -25.23
CA THR A 143 1.27 15.51 -26.38
C THR A 143 2.30 14.42 -26.11
N ASP A 144 2.38 13.89 -24.88
CA ASP A 144 3.44 12.99 -24.42
C ASP A 144 2.89 11.59 -24.11
N VAL A 145 2.43 10.87 -25.15
CA VAL A 145 1.90 9.51 -25.01
C VAL A 145 2.71 8.56 -25.86
N LYS A 146 3.32 7.57 -25.19
CA LYS A 146 4.17 6.55 -25.81
C LYS A 146 3.47 5.19 -25.96
N LEU A 147 2.35 4.99 -25.27
CA LEU A 147 1.60 3.73 -25.24
C LEU A 147 1.32 3.16 -26.65
N PHE A 148 0.96 4.00 -27.62
CA PHE A 148 0.64 3.53 -28.98
C PHE A 148 1.87 3.18 -29.83
N GLY A 149 3.07 3.59 -29.40
CA GLY A 149 4.34 3.18 -30.00
C GLY A 149 4.98 1.98 -29.31
N ALA A 150 4.45 1.54 -28.17
CA ALA A 150 4.92 0.34 -27.49
C ALA A 150 4.63 -0.92 -28.33
N GLU A 151 5.63 -1.79 -28.45
CA GLU A 151 5.59 -2.96 -29.32
C GLU A 151 4.49 -3.94 -28.89
N TYR A 152 4.43 -4.25 -27.59
CA TYR A 152 3.48 -5.22 -27.05
C TYR A 152 2.05 -4.68 -27.00
N TYR A 153 1.87 -3.38 -26.76
CA TYR A 153 0.55 -2.76 -26.82
C TYR A 153 0.01 -2.72 -28.26
N SER A 154 0.86 -2.38 -29.23
CA SER A 154 0.51 -2.42 -30.65
C SER A 154 0.21 -3.83 -31.14
N ALA A 155 0.97 -4.83 -30.67
CA ALA A 155 0.69 -6.24 -30.94
C ALA A 155 -0.69 -6.67 -30.40
N ALA A 156 -1.07 -6.24 -29.20
CA ALA A 156 -2.38 -6.53 -28.64
C ALA A 156 -3.53 -5.89 -29.45
N LEU A 157 -3.36 -4.65 -29.90
CA LEU A 157 -4.31 -3.99 -30.81
C LEU A 157 -4.45 -4.77 -32.12
N GLU A 158 -3.34 -5.28 -32.64
CA GLU A 158 -3.32 -6.06 -33.88
C GLU A 158 -4.04 -7.40 -33.75
N ILE A 159 -3.87 -8.10 -32.62
CA ILE A 159 -4.62 -9.32 -32.30
C ILE A 159 -6.12 -9.00 -32.27
N ILE A 160 -6.52 -7.92 -31.59
CA ILE A 160 -7.93 -7.50 -31.49
C ILE A 160 -8.52 -7.19 -32.87
N ARG A 161 -7.72 -6.61 -33.77
CA ARG A 161 -8.13 -6.25 -35.13
C ARG A 161 -8.37 -7.48 -36.02
N LEU A 162 -7.50 -8.50 -35.94
CA LEU A 162 -7.47 -9.59 -36.91
C LEU A 162 -8.12 -10.90 -36.42
N LYS A 163 -8.14 -11.17 -35.11
CA LYS A 163 -8.63 -12.44 -34.57
C LYS A 163 -10.06 -12.28 -34.02
N PRO A 164 -11.01 -13.17 -34.41
CA PRO A 164 -12.30 -13.28 -33.71
C PRO A 164 -12.07 -13.86 -32.31
N ASN A 165 -13.02 -13.64 -31.38
CA ASN A 165 -13.01 -14.18 -30.00
C ASN A 165 -11.90 -13.65 -29.06
N CYS A 166 -11.53 -12.39 -29.19
CA CYS A 166 -10.57 -11.69 -28.31
C CYS A 166 -11.25 -10.85 -27.19
N ALA A 167 -12.41 -11.29 -26.67
CA ALA A 167 -13.24 -10.47 -25.79
C ALA A 167 -12.51 -10.04 -24.50
N ASP A 168 -11.78 -10.96 -23.86
CA ASP A 168 -11.07 -10.68 -22.61
C ASP A 168 -9.90 -9.73 -22.84
N LEU A 169 -9.01 -10.04 -23.80
CA LEU A 169 -7.92 -9.16 -24.20
C LEU A 169 -8.44 -7.74 -24.53
N ARG A 170 -9.53 -7.65 -25.31
CA ARG A 170 -10.15 -6.36 -25.65
C ARG A 170 -10.56 -5.57 -24.42
N ARG A 171 -11.11 -6.21 -23.38
CA ARG A 171 -11.49 -5.54 -22.13
C ARG A 171 -10.27 -4.99 -21.39
N TYR A 172 -9.17 -5.74 -21.30
CA TYR A 172 -7.93 -5.26 -20.69
C TYR A 172 -7.31 -4.07 -21.45
N ILE A 173 -7.28 -4.14 -22.79
CA ILE A 173 -6.78 -3.03 -23.61
C ILE A 173 -7.66 -1.79 -23.48
N ILE A 174 -8.99 -1.94 -23.43
CA ILE A 174 -9.91 -0.82 -23.14
C ILE A 174 -9.65 -0.25 -21.74
N ALA A 175 -9.40 -1.10 -20.73
CA ALA A 175 -9.10 -0.65 -19.38
C ALA A 175 -7.85 0.24 -19.32
N PHE A 176 -6.77 -0.11 -20.04
CA PHE A 176 -5.58 0.75 -20.12
C PHE A 176 -5.86 2.09 -20.79
N LEU A 177 -6.67 2.13 -21.86
CA LEU A 177 -7.08 3.38 -22.49
C LEU A 177 -7.91 4.26 -21.56
N GLN A 178 -8.85 3.65 -20.83
CA GLN A 178 -9.66 4.37 -19.85
C GLN A 178 -8.78 4.95 -18.75
N LEU A 179 -7.82 4.19 -18.22
CA LEU A 179 -6.87 4.66 -17.21
C LEU A 179 -5.99 5.81 -17.74
N LEU A 180 -5.48 5.69 -18.97
CA LEU A 180 -4.67 6.72 -19.61
C LEU A 180 -5.45 8.03 -19.77
N VAL A 181 -6.66 7.95 -20.35
CA VAL A 181 -7.52 9.11 -20.58
C VAL A 181 -7.97 9.73 -19.25
N GLY A 182 -8.27 8.91 -18.24
CA GLY A 182 -8.60 9.39 -16.90
C GLY A 182 -7.45 10.12 -16.22
N ALA A 183 -6.24 9.56 -16.30
CA ALA A 183 -5.06 10.15 -15.68
C ALA A 183 -4.70 11.52 -16.30
N TYR A 184 -4.68 11.64 -17.63
CA TYR A 184 -4.44 12.94 -18.28
C TYR A 184 -5.64 13.89 -18.16
N GLY A 185 -6.87 13.37 -18.23
CA GLY A 185 -8.07 14.19 -18.06
C GLY A 185 -8.12 14.86 -16.70
N GLN A 186 -7.71 14.14 -15.65
CA GLN A 186 -7.59 14.70 -14.31
C GLN A 186 -6.56 15.83 -14.24
N ASP A 187 -5.44 15.71 -14.97
CA ASP A 187 -4.42 16.76 -15.02
C ASP A 187 -4.96 18.05 -15.66
N VAL A 188 -5.74 17.91 -16.74
CA VAL A 188 -6.43 19.04 -17.38
C VAL A 188 -7.46 19.66 -16.45
N VAL A 189 -8.29 18.85 -15.78
CA VAL A 189 -9.31 19.35 -14.83
C VAL A 189 -8.66 20.04 -13.63
N GLN A 190 -7.55 19.51 -13.11
CA GLN A 190 -6.81 20.16 -12.04
C GLN A 190 -6.28 21.53 -12.48
N LYS A 191 -5.62 21.62 -13.65
CA LYS A 191 -5.15 22.88 -14.20
C LYS A 191 -6.28 23.88 -14.43
N LEU A 192 -7.41 23.45 -14.99
CA LEU A 192 -8.58 24.32 -15.20
C LEU A 192 -9.16 24.85 -13.89
N ASN A 193 -9.09 24.06 -12.81
CA ASN A 193 -9.55 24.50 -11.51
C ASN A 193 -8.53 25.40 -10.81
N GLU A 194 -7.22 25.14 -10.90
CA GLU A 194 -6.18 25.94 -10.23
C GLU A 194 -5.84 27.24 -11.00
N GLU A 195 -5.89 27.19 -12.32
CA GLU A 195 -5.50 28.28 -13.24
C GLU A 195 -6.72 28.76 -14.03
N LEU A 196 -7.89 28.81 -13.39
CA LEU A 196 -9.13 29.26 -14.05
C LEU A 196 -8.98 30.67 -14.65
N PHE A 197 -8.21 31.52 -13.98
CA PHE A 197 -7.85 32.86 -14.41
C PHE A 197 -6.32 32.98 -14.41
N GLU A 198 -5.73 33.53 -15.47
CA GLU A 198 -4.29 33.80 -15.53
C GLU A 198 -3.84 34.86 -14.50
N SER A 199 -4.77 35.73 -14.08
CA SER A 199 -4.59 36.66 -12.95
C SER A 199 -5.96 37.09 -12.42
N ALA A 200 -6.06 37.29 -11.11
CA ALA A 200 -7.23 37.86 -10.44
C ALA A 200 -6.77 38.76 -9.28
N PRO A 201 -7.50 39.83 -8.92
CA PRO A 201 -7.19 40.64 -7.75
C PRO A 201 -7.44 39.89 -6.43
N ASP A 202 -6.48 39.92 -5.50
CA ASP A 202 -6.56 39.24 -4.19
C ASP A 202 -7.65 39.82 -3.26
N ASP A 203 -8.13 41.03 -3.54
CA ASP A 203 -9.14 41.74 -2.75
C ASP A 203 -10.58 41.47 -3.19
N LEU A 204 -10.80 40.53 -4.12
CA LEU A 204 -12.10 40.14 -4.65
C LEU A 204 -12.45 38.67 -4.34
N PRO A 205 -13.07 38.37 -3.18
CA PRO A 205 -13.42 37.01 -2.76
C PRO A 205 -14.41 36.28 -3.69
N ILE A 206 -15.08 36.98 -4.61
CA ILE A 206 -16.04 36.38 -5.56
C ILE A 206 -15.39 35.32 -6.46
N PHE A 207 -14.08 35.42 -6.71
CA PHE A 207 -13.37 34.45 -7.53
C PHE A 207 -13.14 33.13 -6.78
N ASP A 208 -13.05 33.15 -5.44
CA ASP A 208 -12.88 31.96 -4.59
C ASP A 208 -14.07 30.99 -4.74
N ASP A 209 -15.28 31.51 -4.95
CA ASP A 209 -16.52 30.73 -5.07
C ASP A 209 -16.65 29.94 -6.38
N ILE A 210 -15.78 30.19 -7.37
CA ILE A 210 -15.81 29.57 -8.71
C ILE A 210 -14.72 28.48 -8.85
N PHE A 211 -13.79 28.35 -7.91
CA PHE A 211 -12.80 27.28 -7.93
C PHE A 211 -13.46 25.90 -7.75
N GLY A 212 -13.01 24.91 -8.52
CA GLY A 212 -13.53 23.54 -8.41
C GLY A 212 -14.82 23.25 -9.20
N MET A 213 -15.22 24.13 -10.12
CA MET A 213 -16.38 23.92 -11.01
C MET A 213 -16.22 22.71 -11.94
N PHE A 214 -15.00 22.40 -12.37
CA PHE A 214 -14.77 21.29 -13.29
C PHE A 214 -14.56 19.99 -12.52
N ARG A 215 -15.32 18.95 -12.88
CA ARG A 215 -15.17 17.61 -12.32
C ARG A 215 -15.19 16.59 -13.44
N LEU A 216 -14.37 15.56 -13.28
CA LEU A 216 -14.34 14.41 -14.17
C LEU A 216 -15.22 13.32 -13.56
N GLU A 217 -16.20 12.82 -14.32
CA GLU A 217 -17.05 11.72 -13.88
C GLU A 217 -16.31 10.38 -14.06
N PHE A 218 -15.73 9.88 -12.97
CA PHE A 218 -14.97 8.63 -12.97
C PHE A 218 -15.82 7.36 -13.02
N ASP A 219 -17.14 7.45 -12.76
CA ASP A 219 -18.09 6.34 -12.91
C ASP A 219 -18.00 5.67 -14.30
N ARG A 220 -17.51 6.40 -15.33
CA ARG A 220 -17.27 5.88 -16.68
C ARG A 220 -15.80 5.61 -17.00
N VAL A 221 -14.86 6.20 -16.25
CA VAL A 221 -13.43 6.20 -16.54
C VAL A 221 -12.71 5.30 -15.54
N GLY A 222 -12.39 4.08 -15.98
CA GLY A 222 -11.75 3.07 -15.13
C GLY A 222 -12.72 2.04 -14.55
N SER A 223 -14.03 2.16 -14.81
CA SER A 223 -15.03 1.17 -14.40
C SER A 223 -14.77 -0.23 -14.96
N THR A 224 -14.28 -0.33 -16.21
CA THR A 224 -13.86 -1.62 -16.79
C THR A 224 -12.64 -2.18 -16.07
N ALA A 225 -11.64 -1.33 -15.80
CA ALA A 225 -10.43 -1.71 -15.10
C ALA A 225 -10.74 -2.24 -13.69
N LEU A 226 -11.64 -1.53 -12.99
CA LEU A 226 -12.13 -1.88 -11.67
C LEU A 226 -12.89 -3.20 -11.66
N ASP A 227 -13.79 -3.39 -12.63
CA ASP A 227 -14.61 -4.60 -12.72
C ASP A 227 -13.74 -5.83 -12.99
N LEU A 228 -12.76 -5.71 -13.90
CA LEU A 228 -11.77 -6.74 -14.17
C LEU A 228 -10.94 -7.07 -12.92
N LEU A 229 -10.53 -6.04 -12.16
CA LEU A 229 -9.71 -6.23 -10.97
C LEU A 229 -10.49 -6.89 -9.82
N LEU A 230 -11.71 -6.44 -9.52
CA LEU A 230 -12.46 -6.87 -8.34
C LEU A 230 -13.25 -8.17 -8.57
N ASN A 231 -13.84 -8.36 -9.76
CA ASN A 231 -14.83 -9.42 -9.97
C ASN A 231 -14.34 -10.55 -10.89
N GLU A 232 -13.28 -10.33 -11.68
CA GLU A 232 -12.90 -11.23 -12.75
C GLU A 232 -11.41 -11.58 -12.74
N LYS A 233 -10.88 -12.02 -11.59
CA LYS A 233 -9.57 -12.68 -11.59
C LYS A 233 -9.69 -14.01 -12.33
N ARG A 234 -9.61 -13.96 -13.66
CA ARG A 234 -9.66 -15.14 -14.53
C ARG A 234 -8.34 -15.89 -14.42
N ILE A 235 -8.44 -17.20 -14.64
CA ILE A 235 -7.29 -18.08 -14.76
C ILE A 235 -7.14 -18.36 -16.25
N PHE A 236 -6.06 -17.86 -16.82
CA PHE A 236 -5.68 -18.12 -18.21
C PHE A 236 -4.66 -19.25 -18.25
N ASN A 237 -4.68 -20.03 -19.34
CA ASN A 237 -3.61 -21.00 -19.57
C ASN A 237 -2.31 -20.27 -19.88
N THR A 238 -1.22 -20.60 -19.18
CA THR A 238 0.12 -20.03 -19.41
C THR A 238 1.15 -21.09 -19.82
N THR A 239 0.71 -22.33 -20.02
CA THR A 239 1.56 -23.45 -20.44
C THR A 239 1.90 -23.39 -21.94
N GLU A 240 2.72 -24.32 -22.42
CA GLU A 240 3.08 -24.44 -23.84
C GLU A 240 1.83 -24.61 -24.76
N GLU A 241 0.75 -25.18 -24.23
CA GLU A 241 -0.52 -25.37 -24.94
C GLU A 241 -1.38 -24.09 -25.02
N ALA A 242 -1.07 -23.04 -24.25
CA ALA A 242 -1.85 -21.82 -24.16
C ALA A 242 -1.99 -21.11 -25.51
N THR A 243 -3.19 -20.64 -25.89
CA THR A 243 -3.33 -19.89 -27.14
C THR A 243 -2.64 -18.51 -27.05
N LEU A 244 -2.39 -17.87 -28.20
CA LEU A 244 -1.85 -16.50 -28.22
C LEU A 244 -2.74 -15.53 -27.42
N ILE A 245 -4.07 -15.70 -27.51
CA ILE A 245 -5.04 -14.87 -26.79
C ILE A 245 -4.97 -15.13 -25.29
N ASP A 246 -4.80 -16.39 -24.85
CA ASP A 246 -4.64 -16.73 -23.44
C ASP A 246 -3.39 -16.05 -22.85
N LEU A 247 -2.25 -16.15 -23.55
CA LEU A 247 -0.99 -15.55 -23.12
C LEU A 247 -1.10 -14.02 -23.00
N PHE A 248 -1.59 -13.34 -24.04
CA PHE A 248 -1.76 -11.89 -23.99
C PHE A 248 -2.80 -11.46 -22.95
N SER A 249 -3.86 -12.22 -22.74
CA SER A 249 -4.87 -11.92 -21.70
C SER A 249 -4.29 -12.11 -20.30
N ALA A 250 -3.49 -13.16 -20.07
CA ALA A 250 -2.79 -13.40 -18.80
C ALA A 250 -1.82 -12.25 -18.48
N VAL A 251 -0.97 -11.89 -19.45
CA VAL A 251 0.03 -10.83 -19.27
C VAL A 251 -0.66 -9.48 -19.05
N THR A 252 -1.67 -9.13 -19.84
CA THR A 252 -2.40 -7.86 -19.66
C THR A 252 -3.21 -7.81 -18.36
N GLN A 253 -3.78 -8.92 -17.89
CA GLN A 253 -4.36 -9.00 -16.54
C GLN A 253 -3.30 -8.73 -15.47
N GLN A 254 -2.11 -9.32 -15.60
CA GLN A 254 -1.02 -9.13 -14.63
C GLN A 254 -0.47 -7.69 -14.65
N ILE A 255 -0.36 -7.05 -15.83
CA ILE A 255 -0.01 -5.62 -15.93
C ILE A 255 -1.06 -4.77 -15.22
N LEU A 256 -2.35 -5.05 -15.41
CA LEU A 256 -3.42 -4.33 -14.72
C LEU A 256 -3.30 -4.48 -13.20
N GLU A 257 -3.07 -5.70 -12.69
CA GLU A 257 -2.80 -5.93 -11.26
C GLU A 257 -1.56 -5.15 -10.80
N ASN A 258 -0.48 -5.12 -11.57
CA ASN A 258 0.76 -4.40 -11.23
C ASN A 258 0.55 -2.88 -11.15
N ILE A 259 -0.24 -2.31 -12.06
CA ILE A 259 -0.61 -0.90 -12.01
C ILE A 259 -1.39 -0.63 -10.73
N PHE A 260 -2.45 -1.38 -10.46
CA PHE A 260 -3.27 -1.19 -9.25
C PHE A 260 -2.50 -1.44 -7.95
N CYS A 261 -1.58 -2.41 -7.91
CA CYS A 261 -0.68 -2.62 -6.76
C CYS A 261 0.20 -1.40 -6.46
N SER A 262 0.45 -0.53 -7.43
CA SER A 262 1.26 0.68 -7.22
C SER A 262 0.45 1.92 -6.87
N VAL A 263 -0.86 1.91 -7.15
CA VAL A 263 -1.71 3.11 -7.00
C VAL A 263 -2.79 2.98 -5.94
N LEU A 264 -3.25 1.77 -5.65
CA LEU A 264 -4.30 1.55 -4.67
C LEU A 264 -3.80 1.74 -3.26
N ASP A 265 -4.55 2.54 -2.52
CA ASP A 265 -4.35 2.74 -1.11
C ASP A 265 -5.71 2.77 -0.41
N TYR A 266 -5.85 1.98 0.64
CA TYR A 266 -7.04 1.93 1.48
C TYR A 266 -6.95 2.94 2.63
N GLN A 267 -5.88 3.75 2.72
CA GLN A 267 -5.73 4.85 3.66
C GLN A 267 -6.97 5.74 3.70
N LYS A 268 -7.41 6.24 2.55
CA LYS A 268 -8.56 7.16 2.48
C LYS A 268 -9.82 6.54 3.09
N LEU A 269 -10.01 5.23 2.90
CA LEU A 269 -11.14 4.51 3.48
C LEU A 269 -11.09 4.57 5.00
N ILE A 270 -9.93 4.28 5.59
CA ILE A 270 -9.72 4.36 7.03
C ILE A 270 -9.91 5.81 7.49
N ASP A 271 -9.23 6.77 6.89
CA ASP A 271 -9.26 8.18 7.30
C ASP A 271 -10.68 8.77 7.28
N ASP A 272 -11.45 8.49 6.21
CA ASP A 272 -12.81 9.01 6.06
C ASP A 272 -13.82 8.33 7.00
N HIS A 273 -13.54 7.09 7.43
CA HIS A 273 -14.50 6.26 8.16
C HIS A 273 -14.15 5.98 9.63
N PHE A 274 -12.90 6.15 10.05
CA PHE A 274 -12.45 5.84 11.41
C PHE A 274 -13.29 6.57 12.45
N ARG A 275 -13.65 7.83 12.17
CA ARG A 275 -14.49 8.65 13.07
C ARG A 275 -15.86 8.03 13.37
N TYR A 276 -16.41 7.18 12.49
CA TYR A 276 -17.70 6.56 12.71
C TYR A 276 -17.64 5.42 13.73
N LEU A 277 -16.44 4.94 14.08
CA LEU A 277 -16.25 4.05 15.23
C LEU A 277 -16.76 4.71 16.53
N PHE A 278 -16.71 6.05 16.62
CA PHE A 278 -17.21 6.83 17.76
C PHE A 278 -18.71 7.16 17.72
N SER A 279 -19.48 6.69 16.74
CA SER A 279 -20.88 7.10 16.61
C SER A 279 -21.84 5.99 16.18
N PRO A 280 -21.82 4.81 16.82
CA PRO A 280 -22.74 3.72 16.44
C PRO A 280 -24.21 4.06 16.65
N SER A 281 -24.55 4.90 17.63
CA SER A 281 -25.94 5.29 17.94
C SER A 281 -26.63 6.04 16.80
N THR A 282 -25.89 6.90 16.09
CA THR A 282 -26.41 7.75 14.99
C THR A 282 -26.03 7.20 13.61
N GLU A 283 -24.86 6.58 13.47
CA GLU A 283 -24.23 6.21 12.19
C GLU A 283 -23.94 4.71 12.09
N TRP A 284 -24.90 3.87 12.51
CA TRP A 284 -24.76 2.41 12.60
C TRP A 284 -24.23 1.74 11.32
N ALA A 285 -24.70 2.17 10.15
CA ALA A 285 -24.24 1.60 8.89
C ALA A 285 -22.75 1.85 8.65
N LYS A 286 -22.28 3.08 8.91
CA LYS A 286 -20.87 3.44 8.73
C LYS A 286 -19.99 2.80 9.80
N PHE A 287 -20.48 2.73 11.04
CA PHE A 287 -19.83 2.02 12.15
C PHE A 287 -19.59 0.54 11.78
N THR A 288 -20.65 -0.18 11.38
CA THR A 288 -20.53 -1.61 11.04
C THR A 288 -19.64 -1.84 9.83
N ARG A 289 -19.69 -0.98 8.79
CA ARG A 289 -18.77 -1.07 7.65
C ARG A 289 -17.30 -1.04 8.09
N MET A 290 -16.95 -0.06 8.93
CA MET A 290 -15.59 0.10 9.42
C MET A 290 -15.17 -1.07 10.32
N ALA A 291 -16.03 -1.47 11.27
CA ALA A 291 -15.74 -2.60 12.15
C ALA A 291 -15.49 -3.90 11.36
N ILE A 292 -16.35 -4.20 10.38
CA ILE A 292 -16.19 -5.37 9.51
C ILE A 292 -14.92 -5.28 8.66
N PHE A 293 -14.61 -4.10 8.11
CA PHE A 293 -13.39 -3.91 7.32
C PHE A 293 -12.12 -4.16 8.13
N MET A 294 -12.04 -3.64 9.36
CA MET A 294 -10.90 -3.87 10.24
C MET A 294 -10.75 -5.35 10.61
N GLU A 295 -11.86 -6.07 10.79
CA GLU A 295 -11.85 -7.52 11.02
C GLU A 295 -11.31 -8.31 9.82
N ILE A 296 -11.76 -7.96 8.61
CA ILE A 296 -11.28 -8.60 7.37
C ILE A 296 -9.79 -8.32 7.18
N ALA A 297 -9.37 -7.06 7.33
CA ALA A 297 -7.97 -6.69 7.19
C ALA A 297 -7.08 -7.45 8.18
N HIS A 298 -7.57 -7.66 9.41
CA HIS A 298 -6.83 -8.34 10.46
C HIS A 298 -6.64 -9.80 10.14
N ASP A 299 -7.75 -10.50 9.85
CA ASP A 299 -7.70 -11.94 9.57
C ASP A 299 -6.87 -12.20 8.31
N TYR A 300 -6.98 -11.35 7.28
CA TYR A 300 -6.13 -11.44 6.10
C TYR A 300 -4.63 -11.24 6.43
N ILE A 301 -4.25 -10.26 7.25
CA ILE A 301 -2.84 -10.09 7.69
C ILE A 301 -2.32 -11.35 8.38
N VAL A 302 -3.12 -11.92 9.29
CA VAL A 302 -2.76 -13.13 10.03
C VAL A 302 -2.62 -14.34 9.09
N GLU A 303 -3.53 -14.49 8.12
CA GLU A 303 -3.50 -15.57 7.13
C GLU A 303 -2.35 -15.46 6.12
N GLN A 304 -1.88 -14.25 5.81
CA GLN A 304 -0.75 -14.04 4.89
C GLN A 304 0.60 -14.41 5.50
N LYS A 305 0.66 -14.68 6.81
CA LYS A 305 1.90 -15.15 7.44
C LYS A 305 2.28 -16.53 6.86
N PRO A 306 3.47 -16.67 6.26
CA PRO A 306 3.89 -17.96 5.72
C PRO A 306 4.07 -19.00 6.82
N THR A 307 3.75 -20.24 6.48
CA THR A 307 3.92 -21.39 7.39
C THR A 307 5.39 -21.76 7.56
N ASP A 308 6.16 -21.71 6.47
CA ASP A 308 7.60 -21.96 6.48
C ASP A 308 8.34 -20.62 6.35
N LEU A 309 8.95 -20.17 7.45
CA LEU A 309 9.77 -18.98 7.45
C LEU A 309 11.13 -19.26 6.81
N PRO A 310 11.66 -18.35 5.97
CA PRO A 310 13.03 -18.48 5.48
C PRO A 310 14.05 -18.46 6.63
N ASP A 311 15.14 -19.22 6.49
CA ASP A 311 16.24 -19.28 7.46
C ASP A 311 17.16 -18.03 7.47
N ASP A 312 16.86 -17.05 6.63
CA ASP A 312 17.67 -15.85 6.46
C ASP A 312 16.81 -14.63 6.11
N GLY A 313 17.27 -13.43 6.46
CA GLY A 313 16.54 -12.18 6.25
C GLY A 313 16.96 -11.08 7.23
N TYR A 314 16.32 -9.91 7.15
CA TYR A 314 16.70 -8.76 7.97
C TYR A 314 16.55 -9.00 9.48
N TYR A 315 15.58 -9.80 9.93
CA TYR A 315 15.44 -10.16 11.35
C TYR A 315 16.53 -11.13 11.79
N HIS A 316 16.95 -12.06 10.93
CA HIS A 316 18.09 -12.94 11.18
C HIS A 316 19.42 -12.18 11.23
N ASP A 317 19.56 -11.12 10.42
CA ASP A 317 20.74 -10.27 10.43
C ASP A 317 20.92 -9.52 11.76
N VAL A 318 19.85 -9.29 12.53
CA VAL A 318 19.97 -8.69 13.88
C VAL A 318 20.80 -9.57 14.81
N LYS A 319 20.66 -10.90 14.74
CA LYS A 319 21.52 -11.83 15.49
C LYS A 319 22.99 -11.68 15.08
N LYS A 320 23.26 -11.54 13.78
CA LYS A 320 24.62 -11.35 13.25
C LYS A 320 25.22 -10.01 13.72
N LEU A 321 24.40 -8.95 13.73
CA LEU A 321 24.75 -7.62 14.25
C LEU A 321 25.06 -7.66 15.76
N LEU A 322 24.28 -8.38 16.57
CA LEU A 322 24.62 -8.59 17.98
C LEU A 322 25.94 -9.35 18.13
N GLY A 323 26.17 -10.36 17.28
CA GLY A 323 27.41 -11.13 17.25
C GLY A 323 28.66 -10.33 16.86
N SER A 324 28.50 -9.19 16.17
CA SER A 324 29.61 -8.29 15.83
C SER A 324 30.00 -7.33 16.97
N GLY A 325 29.34 -7.41 18.13
CA GLY A 325 29.61 -6.58 19.30
C GLY A 325 28.80 -5.27 19.36
N MET A 326 27.83 -5.08 18.48
CA MET A 326 26.84 -3.99 18.61
C MET A 326 25.73 -4.37 19.58
N GLU A 327 25.20 -3.37 20.29
CA GLU A 327 24.00 -3.51 21.12
C GLU A 327 22.80 -2.97 20.34
N VAL A 328 21.67 -3.68 20.37
CA VAL A 328 20.38 -3.15 19.88
C VAL A 328 19.59 -2.66 21.08
N GLY A 329 19.37 -1.35 21.16
CA GLY A 329 18.70 -0.74 22.29
C GLY A 329 17.19 -0.88 22.25
N VAL A 330 16.59 -0.57 21.10
CA VAL A 330 15.14 -0.55 20.91
C VAL A 330 14.81 -0.77 19.43
N ILE A 331 13.64 -1.35 19.18
CA ILE A 331 13.12 -1.54 17.84
C ILE A 331 11.79 -0.80 17.70
N GLY A 332 11.70 0.05 16.69
CA GLY A 332 10.44 0.55 16.18
C GLY A 332 10.00 -0.25 14.95
N THR A 333 8.70 -0.38 14.72
CA THR A 333 8.20 -1.01 13.50
C THR A 333 6.90 -0.38 13.04
N SER A 334 6.72 -0.34 11.72
CA SER A 334 5.47 -0.01 11.05
C SER A 334 4.70 -1.24 10.57
N ASN A 335 5.25 -2.43 10.82
CA ASN A 335 4.63 -3.71 10.46
C ASN A 335 3.65 -4.16 11.55
N TYR A 336 2.58 -4.84 11.12
CA TYR A 336 1.54 -5.32 12.02
C TYR A 336 1.90 -6.65 12.69
N ASN A 337 2.75 -7.46 12.05
CA ASN A 337 3.08 -8.80 12.51
C ASN A 337 4.15 -8.77 13.60
N ASN A 338 4.07 -9.73 14.52
CA ASN A 338 5.08 -9.93 15.57
C ASN A 338 6.24 -10.82 15.13
N LEU A 339 6.49 -10.90 13.81
CA LEU A 339 7.42 -11.85 13.21
C LEU A 339 8.85 -11.70 13.75
N PHE A 340 9.30 -10.47 13.99
CA PHE A 340 10.59 -10.22 14.61
C PHE A 340 10.71 -10.91 15.97
N LYS A 341 9.67 -10.80 16.82
CA LYS A 341 9.71 -11.35 18.18
C LYS A 341 9.78 -12.87 18.16
N GLU A 342 8.96 -13.50 17.32
CA GLU A 342 8.99 -14.96 17.13
C GLU A 342 10.36 -15.45 16.66
N ILE A 343 10.92 -14.83 15.62
CA ILE A 343 12.26 -15.19 15.14
C ILE A 343 13.32 -14.91 16.21
N SER A 344 13.20 -13.82 16.97
CA SER A 344 14.15 -13.50 18.04
C SER A 344 14.12 -14.54 19.16
N ASP A 345 12.93 -15.05 19.51
CA ASP A 345 12.74 -16.09 20.53
C ASP A 345 13.33 -17.43 20.04
N ASP A 346 13.04 -17.82 18.79
CA ASP A 346 13.57 -19.03 18.13
C ASP A 346 15.10 -19.00 18.02
N LEU A 347 15.67 -17.83 17.74
CA LEU A 347 17.11 -17.61 17.64
C LEU A 347 17.78 -17.42 19.01
N HIS A 348 17.03 -17.40 20.11
CA HIS A 348 17.48 -17.14 21.47
C HIS A 348 18.26 -15.83 21.62
N MET A 349 17.75 -14.78 20.97
CA MET A 349 18.27 -13.42 21.09
C MET A 349 17.91 -12.83 22.47
N PRO A 350 18.67 -11.83 22.96
CA PRO A 350 18.26 -11.07 24.13
C PRO A 350 16.90 -10.40 23.90
N SER A 351 16.13 -10.23 24.97
CA SER A 351 14.87 -9.49 24.92
C SER A 351 15.15 -8.05 24.49
N ILE A 352 14.49 -7.61 23.41
CA ILE A 352 14.57 -6.26 22.86
C ILE A 352 13.15 -5.71 22.82
N ASP A 353 12.96 -4.48 23.30
CA ASP A 353 11.66 -3.83 23.27
C ASP A 353 11.27 -3.45 21.83
N VAL A 354 10.04 -3.79 21.45
CA VAL A 354 9.49 -3.58 20.10
C VAL A 354 8.24 -2.69 20.18
N PHE A 355 8.29 -1.56 19.50
CA PHE A 355 7.20 -0.58 19.44
C PHE A 355 6.51 -0.59 18.07
N HIS A 356 5.25 -1.04 18.05
CA HIS A 356 4.41 -1.05 16.85
C HIS A 356 3.68 0.29 16.68
N LEU A 357 4.15 1.12 15.74
CA LEU A 357 3.62 2.47 15.50
C LEU A 357 2.32 2.49 14.69
N ASN A 358 2.06 1.43 13.91
CA ASN A 358 0.83 1.28 13.11
C ASN A 358 -0.21 0.38 13.78
N GLY A 359 0.04 -0.05 15.02
CA GLY A 359 -0.68 -1.15 15.65
C GLY A 359 -0.09 -2.51 15.25
N SER A 360 -0.64 -3.57 15.84
CA SER A 360 -0.20 -4.95 15.64
C SER A 360 -1.39 -5.89 15.50
N THR A 361 -1.15 -7.12 15.05
CA THR A 361 -2.17 -8.19 15.03
C THR A 361 -2.69 -8.57 16.41
N LYS A 362 -2.08 -8.05 17.48
CA LYS A 362 -2.56 -8.22 18.86
C LYS A 362 -3.26 -6.97 19.40
N ASP A 363 -3.23 -5.85 18.69
CA ASP A 363 -3.85 -4.61 19.17
C ASP A 363 -5.33 -4.56 18.75
N PHE A 364 -6.19 -4.33 19.74
CA PHE A 364 -7.61 -4.13 19.56
C PHE A 364 -8.03 -2.81 20.18
N TYR A 365 -8.89 -2.09 19.47
CA TYR A 365 -9.38 -0.79 19.85
C TYR A 365 -10.79 -0.89 20.40
N ASN A 366 -10.99 -0.28 21.56
CA ASN A 366 -12.27 -0.07 22.20
C ASN A 366 -12.78 1.35 21.86
N PRO A 367 -13.68 1.49 20.87
CA PRO A 367 -14.14 2.79 20.41
C PRO A 367 -15.00 3.55 21.43
N TYR A 368 -15.54 2.87 22.44
CA TYR A 368 -16.31 3.52 23.49
C TYR A 368 -15.43 4.16 24.55
N LYS A 369 -14.32 3.51 24.90
CA LYS A 369 -13.36 4.04 25.87
C LYS A 369 -12.24 4.87 25.24
N ASN A 370 -12.10 4.80 23.92
CA ASN A 370 -10.96 5.33 23.20
C ASN A 370 -9.62 4.75 23.67
N GLU A 371 -9.57 3.42 23.79
CA GLU A 371 -8.47 2.68 24.41
C GLU A 371 -7.98 1.59 23.45
N VAL A 372 -6.66 1.38 23.38
CA VAL A 372 -6.05 0.24 22.68
C VAL A 372 -5.63 -0.78 23.73
N ILE A 373 -6.00 -2.04 23.51
CA ILE A 373 -5.71 -3.18 24.38
C ILE A 373 -5.02 -4.27 23.58
N GLN A 374 -4.06 -4.95 24.21
CA GLN A 374 -3.39 -6.11 23.61
C GLN A 374 -4.13 -7.40 23.96
N ILE A 375 -4.42 -8.21 22.94
CA ILE A 375 -5.10 -9.49 23.05
C ILE A 375 -4.24 -10.53 22.34
N ASP A 376 -3.79 -11.55 23.07
CA ASP A 376 -2.97 -12.63 22.52
C ASP A 376 -3.76 -13.60 21.66
N ASP A 377 -4.96 -13.97 22.12
CA ASP A 377 -5.89 -14.83 21.41
C ASP A 377 -7.28 -14.18 21.32
N LYS A 378 -7.63 -13.79 20.10
CA LYS A 378 -8.87 -13.11 19.75
C LYS A 378 -10.10 -13.98 20.01
N ASP A 379 -10.00 -15.30 19.82
CA ASP A 379 -11.15 -16.20 19.87
C ASP A 379 -11.50 -16.61 21.31
N SER A 380 -10.52 -16.60 22.22
CA SER A 380 -10.75 -16.82 23.65
C SER A 380 -11.05 -15.56 24.46
N HIS A 381 -10.85 -14.36 23.87
CA HIS A 381 -11.10 -13.10 24.56
C HIS A 381 -12.59 -12.73 24.60
N GLU A 382 -13.21 -12.90 25.76
CA GLU A 382 -14.57 -12.41 26.00
C GLU A 382 -14.57 -10.91 26.36
N SER A 383 -15.29 -10.11 25.56
CA SER A 383 -15.51 -8.69 25.85
C SER A 383 -17.00 -8.37 25.90
N LYS A 384 -17.40 -7.62 26.92
CA LYS A 384 -18.75 -7.05 27.06
C LYS A 384 -18.97 -5.82 26.17
N GLN A 385 -17.92 -5.34 25.50
CA GLN A 385 -17.94 -4.19 24.61
C GLN A 385 -17.43 -4.60 23.23
N ILE A 386 -17.92 -3.95 22.18
CA ILE A 386 -17.41 -4.18 20.83
C ILE A 386 -15.96 -3.69 20.77
N LEU A 387 -15.06 -4.59 20.42
CA LEU A 387 -13.67 -4.31 20.09
C LEU A 387 -13.48 -4.48 18.60
N VAL A 388 -12.62 -3.65 18.00
CA VAL A 388 -12.24 -3.76 16.59
C VAL A 388 -10.72 -3.89 16.51
N PRO A 389 -10.16 -4.68 15.58
CA PRO A 389 -8.72 -4.71 15.38
C PRO A 389 -8.17 -3.31 15.15
N PHE A 390 -6.99 -3.03 15.68
CA PHE A 390 -6.35 -1.72 15.59
C PHE A 390 -5.15 -1.77 14.65
N MET A 391 -5.41 -1.45 13.38
CA MET A 391 -4.39 -1.43 12.32
C MET A 391 -4.56 -0.15 11.52
N LEU A 392 -3.54 0.70 11.58
CA LEU A 392 -3.56 2.00 10.94
C LEU A 392 -2.68 1.97 9.70
N THR A 393 -3.27 2.33 8.56
CA THR A 393 -2.52 2.70 7.35
C THR A 393 -1.68 3.94 7.61
N GLN A 394 -0.72 4.21 6.71
CA GLN A 394 -0.06 5.51 6.59
C GLN A 394 -1.15 6.60 6.66
N SER A 395 -1.16 7.44 7.71
CA SER A 395 -2.29 8.34 8.00
C SER A 395 -1.85 9.41 8.99
N GLY A 396 -2.43 10.61 8.91
CA GLY A 396 -2.19 11.69 9.86
C GLY A 396 -2.86 11.50 11.23
N LEU A 397 -3.79 10.54 11.37
CA LEU A 397 -4.60 10.40 12.60
C LEU A 397 -3.91 9.57 13.70
N LYS A 398 -2.86 8.80 13.39
CA LYS A 398 -2.34 7.73 14.26
C LYS A 398 -2.04 8.14 15.71
N PRO A 399 -1.23 9.17 15.99
CA PRO A 399 -0.84 9.51 17.37
C PRO A 399 -1.99 10.10 18.20
N LEU A 400 -3.09 10.51 17.55
CA LEU A 400 -4.25 11.15 18.19
C LEU A 400 -5.42 10.18 18.38
N THR A 401 -5.29 8.93 17.93
CA THR A 401 -6.34 7.92 18.09
C THR A 401 -6.53 7.51 19.54
N SER A 402 -5.48 7.36 20.33
CA SER A 402 -5.56 7.06 21.76
C SER A 402 -4.29 7.52 22.49
N VAL A 403 -4.40 7.70 23.80
CA VAL A 403 -3.25 8.02 24.66
C VAL A 403 -2.18 6.93 24.61
N GLU A 404 -2.60 5.66 24.48
CA GLU A 404 -1.69 4.52 24.39
C GLU A 404 -0.79 4.61 23.15
N MET A 405 -1.37 4.99 22.01
CA MET A 405 -0.57 5.24 20.81
C MET A 405 0.36 6.44 20.98
N SER A 406 -0.10 7.53 21.57
CA SER A 406 0.79 8.67 21.85
C SER A 406 1.99 8.26 22.70
N ARG A 407 1.78 7.41 23.72
CA ARG A 407 2.85 6.88 24.58
C ARG A 407 3.87 6.08 23.79
N ARG A 408 3.44 5.13 22.95
CA ARG A 408 4.36 4.33 22.11
C ARG A 408 5.28 5.19 21.26
N TYR A 409 4.77 6.28 20.68
CA TYR A 409 5.59 7.21 19.89
C TYR A 409 6.59 7.97 20.75
N VAL A 410 6.17 8.47 21.91
CA VAL A 410 7.04 9.23 22.83
C VAL A 410 8.11 8.33 23.44
N GLU A 411 7.74 7.13 23.90
CA GLU A 411 8.65 6.15 24.48
C GLU A 411 9.71 5.69 23.47
N LEU A 412 9.31 5.40 22.22
CA LEU A 412 10.25 5.07 21.17
C LEU A 412 11.19 6.25 20.84
N PHE A 413 10.65 7.47 20.76
CA PHE A 413 11.44 8.67 20.51
C PHE A 413 12.49 8.90 21.60
N ASP A 414 12.09 8.80 22.87
CA ASP A 414 13.01 8.94 24.00
C ASP A 414 14.04 7.80 24.02
N ALA A 415 13.63 6.56 23.76
CA ALA A 415 14.57 5.43 23.66
C ALA A 415 15.60 5.62 22.53
N TYR A 416 15.20 6.19 21.39
CA TYR A 416 16.16 6.51 20.32
C TYR A 416 17.15 7.61 20.70
N LYS A 417 16.80 8.54 21.60
CA LYS A 417 17.77 9.53 22.09
C LYS A 417 18.93 8.89 22.86
N ASP A 418 18.73 7.71 23.42
CA ASP A 418 19.76 6.98 24.17
C ASP A 418 20.63 6.06 23.29
N THR A 419 20.40 6.05 21.97
CA THR A 419 21.19 5.29 20.99
C THR A 419 22.24 6.15 20.29
N ASP A 420 23.34 5.55 19.84
CA ASP A 420 24.40 6.22 19.08
C ASP A 420 23.95 6.56 17.65
N ALA A 421 23.14 5.69 17.05
CA ALA A 421 22.56 5.86 15.71
C ALA A 421 21.27 5.06 15.55
N ILE A 422 20.48 5.43 14.56
CA ILE A 422 19.24 4.75 14.20
C ILE A 422 19.38 4.16 12.79
N ILE A 423 18.93 2.92 12.60
CA ILE A 423 18.99 2.21 11.33
C ILE A 423 17.56 1.87 10.88
N ALA A 424 17.09 2.52 9.82
CA ALA A 424 15.79 2.23 9.21
C ALA A 424 15.97 1.23 8.06
N ILE A 425 15.24 0.12 8.11
CA ILE A 425 15.37 -1.01 7.17
C ILE A 425 14.03 -1.24 6.48
N GLY A 426 14.02 -1.12 5.15
CA GLY A 426 12.83 -1.39 4.34
C GLY A 426 11.66 -0.42 4.61
N PHE A 427 11.93 0.73 5.22
CA PHE A 427 10.95 1.78 5.45
C PHE A 427 11.07 2.88 4.39
N GLY A 428 10.06 3.01 3.54
CA GLY A 428 10.00 4.07 2.54
C GLY A 428 9.48 5.36 3.16
N PHE A 429 10.36 6.33 3.40
CA PHE A 429 9.99 7.67 3.88
C PHE A 429 9.07 8.35 2.87
N ASN A 430 7.76 8.27 3.09
CA ASN A 430 6.74 8.81 2.20
C ASN A 430 6.03 9.99 2.90
N LYS A 431 5.29 10.81 2.14
CA LYS A 431 4.60 11.98 2.70
C LYS A 431 3.43 11.61 3.63
N ASP A 432 2.89 10.41 3.48
CA ASP A 432 1.67 9.94 4.14
C ASP A 432 1.98 9.44 5.58
N ASP A 433 3.22 9.05 5.87
CA ASP A 433 3.77 8.78 7.21
C ASP A 433 4.44 10.01 7.85
N SER A 434 3.90 11.21 7.63
CA SER A 434 4.50 12.47 8.10
C SER A 434 4.76 12.53 9.60
N HIS A 435 4.01 11.77 10.40
CA HIS A 435 4.17 11.68 11.85
C HIS A 435 5.40 10.84 12.25
N ILE A 436 5.65 9.69 11.58
CA ILE A 436 6.90 8.91 11.76
C ILE A 436 8.09 9.73 11.23
N ASN A 437 7.94 10.36 10.06
CA ASN A 437 8.98 11.25 9.51
C ASN A 437 9.29 12.40 10.48
N GLY A 438 8.27 12.95 11.14
CA GLY A 438 8.41 13.98 12.16
C GLY A 438 9.25 13.52 13.35
N LEU A 439 9.04 12.29 13.82
CA LEU A 439 9.85 11.66 14.88
C LEU A 439 11.32 11.58 14.46
N PHE A 440 11.62 11.10 13.25
CA PHE A 440 13.00 11.01 12.76
C PHE A 440 13.64 12.39 12.55
N ARG A 441 12.91 13.35 11.97
CA ARG A 441 13.38 14.72 11.80
C ARG A 441 13.76 15.34 13.15
N GLU A 442 12.89 15.22 14.15
CA GLU A 442 13.15 15.77 15.48
C GLU A 442 14.41 15.16 16.12
N LEU A 443 14.60 13.84 15.98
CA LEU A 443 15.82 13.15 16.46
C LEU A 443 17.08 13.67 15.77
N ILE A 444 17.02 13.89 14.46
CA ILE A 444 18.16 14.38 13.68
C ILE A 444 18.46 15.85 14.02
N GLU A 445 17.46 16.73 14.01
CA GLU A 445 17.67 18.18 14.10
C GLU A 445 17.83 18.70 15.52
N LYS A 446 17.20 18.05 16.50
CA LYS A 446 17.22 18.49 17.91
C LYS A 446 18.10 17.63 18.81
N SER A 447 18.30 16.37 18.44
CA SER A 447 19.08 15.41 19.23
C SER A 447 20.35 14.92 18.51
N ASP A 448 20.70 15.53 17.37
CA ASP A 448 21.90 15.24 16.57
C ASP A 448 22.09 13.74 16.27
N LYS A 449 20.98 13.02 16.02
CA LYS A 449 21.04 11.59 15.74
C LYS A 449 21.43 11.30 14.30
N LYS A 450 22.32 10.30 14.13
CA LYS A 450 22.64 9.69 12.85
C LYS A 450 21.53 8.73 12.43
N LEU A 451 21.07 8.84 11.19
CA LEU A 451 20.10 7.95 10.56
C LEU A 451 20.74 7.25 9.36
N PHE A 452 20.79 5.92 9.43
CA PHE A 452 21.14 5.05 8.31
C PHE A 452 19.87 4.46 7.71
N VAL A 453 19.71 4.55 6.39
CA VAL A 453 18.57 3.98 5.67
C VAL A 453 19.08 2.86 4.78
N ILE A 454 18.61 1.64 5.04
CA ILE A 454 18.92 0.45 4.24
C ILE A 454 17.79 0.23 3.24
N THR A 455 18.10 0.35 1.95
CA THR A 455 17.11 0.32 0.88
C THR A 455 17.59 -0.50 -0.31
N VAL A 456 16.63 -1.01 -1.09
CA VAL A 456 16.87 -1.66 -2.38
C VAL A 456 16.52 -0.75 -3.55
N ASP A 457 15.93 0.43 -3.28
CA ASP A 457 15.54 1.38 -4.31
C ASP A 457 16.71 2.31 -4.64
N ALA A 458 17.27 2.17 -5.84
CA ALA A 458 18.35 3.02 -6.32
C ALA A 458 17.97 4.51 -6.46
N ASN A 459 16.66 4.83 -6.47
CA ASN A 459 16.19 6.22 -6.48
C ASN A 459 16.19 6.84 -5.07
N GLU A 460 16.24 6.02 -4.03
CA GLU A 460 16.29 6.49 -2.66
C GLU A 460 17.74 6.83 -2.30
N THR A 461 18.05 8.12 -2.39
CA THR A 461 19.39 8.67 -2.09
C THR A 461 19.36 9.50 -0.81
N ASP A 462 20.54 9.83 -0.23
CA ASP A 462 20.67 10.77 0.88
C ASP A 462 19.83 12.04 0.67
N LYS A 463 19.91 12.61 -0.54
CA LYS A 463 19.20 13.83 -0.92
C LYS A 463 17.69 13.64 -0.91
N GLU A 464 17.20 12.54 -1.46
CA GLU A 464 15.77 12.26 -1.50
C GLU A 464 15.21 11.98 -0.11
N VAL A 465 15.92 11.22 0.73
CA VAL A 465 15.50 10.98 2.13
C VAL A 465 15.46 12.29 2.92
N ARG A 466 16.48 13.15 2.80
CA ARG A 466 16.49 14.49 3.45
C ARG A 466 15.29 15.34 3.02
N LYS A 467 14.95 15.31 1.74
CA LYS A 467 13.79 16.03 1.18
C LYS A 467 12.47 15.47 1.73
N LYS A 468 12.32 14.14 1.78
CA LYS A 468 11.14 13.45 2.34
C LYS A 468 10.95 13.75 3.83
N LEU A 469 12.05 13.81 4.59
CA LEU A 469 12.07 14.18 6.02
C LEU A 469 11.90 15.68 6.26
N ARG A 470 12.12 16.52 5.24
CA ARG A 470 12.10 17.99 5.33
C ARG A 470 13.11 18.51 6.36
N LEU A 471 14.36 18.07 6.22
CA LEU A 471 15.47 18.51 7.07
C LEU A 471 16.05 19.84 6.59
N ASP A 472 16.31 20.74 7.53
CA ASP A 472 16.98 22.01 7.33
C ASP A 472 18.39 22.01 7.91
N THR A 473 18.63 21.22 8.97
CA THR A 473 19.93 21.12 9.66
C THR A 473 20.40 19.67 9.77
N HIS A 474 21.66 19.48 10.18
CA HIS A 474 22.25 18.15 10.42
C HIS A 474 22.11 17.19 9.23
N LEU A 475 22.12 17.73 8.00
CA LEU A 475 21.90 16.97 6.77
C LEU A 475 22.90 15.81 6.61
N ALA A 476 24.14 15.99 7.07
CA ALA A 476 25.18 14.98 7.02
C ALA A 476 24.87 13.71 7.85
N ASN A 477 23.92 13.79 8.78
CA ASN A 477 23.52 12.69 9.65
C ASN A 477 22.64 11.65 8.94
N VAL A 478 22.12 11.96 7.74
CA VAL A 478 21.37 10.99 6.92
C VAL A 478 22.30 10.35 5.91
N LYS A 479 22.37 9.01 5.99
CA LYS A 479 23.15 8.14 5.10
C LYS A 479 22.27 7.02 4.55
N VAL A 480 22.27 6.84 3.24
CA VAL A 480 21.55 5.76 2.57
C VAL A 480 22.54 4.72 2.08
N ILE A 481 22.24 3.45 2.36
CA ILE A 481 23.01 2.28 1.94
C ILE A 481 22.11 1.46 1.02
N LEU A 482 22.44 1.48 -0.27
CA LEU A 482 21.79 0.65 -1.29
C LEU A 482 22.34 -0.78 -1.18
N VAL A 483 21.45 -1.75 -1.03
CA VAL A 483 21.81 -3.17 -0.90
C VAL A 483 21.19 -4.01 -2.01
N ASP A 484 21.84 -5.13 -2.33
CA ASP A 484 21.24 -6.14 -3.18
C ASP A 484 20.05 -6.81 -2.48
N PRO A 485 18.88 -6.98 -3.13
CA PRO A 485 17.70 -7.54 -2.50
C PRO A 485 17.85 -8.97 -1.97
N LYS A 486 18.75 -9.78 -2.57
CA LYS A 486 18.94 -11.19 -2.20
C LYS A 486 19.98 -11.33 -1.11
N THR A 487 21.13 -10.67 -1.26
CA THR A 487 22.26 -10.81 -0.34
C THR A 487 22.21 -9.83 0.83
N ARG A 488 21.44 -8.73 0.70
CA ARG A 488 21.38 -7.62 1.66
C ARG A 488 22.75 -6.98 1.94
N ALA A 489 23.65 -7.10 0.97
CA ALA A 489 24.99 -6.55 1.00
C ALA A 489 25.13 -5.33 0.08
N ALA A 490 25.97 -4.38 0.48
CA ALA A 490 26.44 -3.27 -0.34
C ALA A 490 27.91 -3.53 -0.71
N ASN A 491 28.22 -3.66 -2.00
CA ASN A 491 29.57 -3.97 -2.48
C ASN A 491 30.20 -5.20 -1.78
N GLU A 492 29.45 -6.30 -1.71
CA GLU A 492 29.84 -7.57 -1.04
C GLU A 492 30.00 -7.49 0.48
N VAL A 493 29.74 -6.34 1.10
CA VAL A 493 29.79 -6.14 2.55
C VAL A 493 28.36 -6.11 3.10
N MET A 494 28.09 -6.83 4.19
CA MET A 494 26.77 -6.81 4.82
C MET A 494 26.40 -5.42 5.31
N TRP A 495 25.12 -5.05 5.20
CA TRP A 495 24.65 -3.70 5.55
C TRP A 495 25.06 -3.25 6.95
N PHE A 496 25.03 -4.15 7.95
CA PHE A 496 25.36 -3.81 9.34
C PHE A 496 26.85 -3.55 9.56
N GLU A 497 27.72 -4.22 8.79
CA GLU A 497 29.16 -3.96 8.82
C GLU A 497 29.48 -2.60 8.19
N GLU A 498 28.78 -2.26 7.11
CA GLU A 498 28.92 -0.97 6.45
C GLU A 498 28.45 0.19 7.36
N VAL A 499 27.33 0.01 8.07
CA VAL A 499 26.90 0.97 9.10
C VAL A 499 27.96 1.12 10.20
N SER A 500 28.51 0.01 10.69
CA SER A 500 29.52 0.03 11.76
C SER A 500 30.74 0.88 11.39
N LYS A 501 31.21 0.78 10.14
CA LYS A 501 32.34 1.57 9.63
C LYS A 501 32.06 3.07 9.57
N GLN A 502 30.80 3.47 9.43
CA GLN A 502 30.40 4.87 9.29
C GLN A 502 29.98 5.52 10.62
N ILE A 503 29.67 4.72 11.64
CA ILE A 503 29.41 5.23 12.99
C ILE A 503 30.72 5.45 13.75
N GLY A 504 31.65 4.48 13.68
CA GLY A 504 33.02 4.59 14.21
C GLY A 504 33.88 5.54 13.40
#